data_AF-A0A510IZ15-F1
#
_entry.id   AF-A0A510IZ15-F1
#
_cell.length_a   1.000
_cell.length_b   1.000
_cell.length_c   1.000
_cell.angle_alpha   90.00
_cell.angle_beta   90.00
_cell.angle_gamma   90.00
#
_symmetry.space_group_name_H-M   'P 1'
#
loop_
_entity.id
_entity.type
_entity.pdbx_description
1 polymer ?
#
loop_
_entity_poly.entity_id
_entity_poly.type
_entity_poly.pdbx_seq_one_letter_code
_entity_poly.pdbx_strand_id
1 'polypeptide(L)'
;MPSYENFLSLLDNDLEQAFKTYELDFNSAEFDSQAGAYETSIEFEFKGPNKILMKKDPKSDKKATYLTWARKKAVPVKLDSNSPPYFMTSHLSNCRMTFKFHDDQNKSVTVIHVAGDVPNGGTIEGSVQRDELENEVVTPEVKRTRRLSIGGPKTGQKGRNFKKEQAKAGTAYYDTCARVFGVRGDDDRWTFYTQDIGRKDKLIGFFEIE
;
A
#
# COMPACT_ATOMS: atom_id res chain seq x y z
N MET A 1 -23.00 -13.82 -5.17
CA MET A 1 -22.32 -13.75 -6.49
C MET A 1 -21.56 -12.43 -6.55
N PRO A 2 -20.39 -12.37 -7.19
CA PRO A 2 -19.66 -11.11 -7.34
C PRO A 2 -20.49 -10.07 -8.11
N SER A 3 -20.79 -8.95 -7.46
CA SER A 3 -21.46 -7.78 -8.04
C SER A 3 -20.89 -6.50 -7.42
N TYR A 4 -21.33 -5.34 -7.89
CA TYR A 4 -20.97 -4.06 -7.30
C TYR A 4 -21.53 -3.91 -5.88
N GLU A 5 -22.80 -4.28 -5.67
CA GLU A 5 -23.48 -4.22 -4.38
C GLU A 5 -22.82 -5.15 -3.36
N ASN A 6 -22.40 -6.34 -3.80
CA ASN A 6 -21.65 -7.25 -2.94
C ASN A 6 -20.26 -6.68 -2.57
N PHE A 7 -19.60 -5.96 -3.47
CA PHE A 7 -18.33 -5.30 -3.15
C PHE A 7 -18.52 -4.20 -2.11
N LEU A 8 -19.51 -3.32 -2.28
CA LEU A 8 -19.81 -2.26 -1.31
C LEU A 8 -20.19 -2.83 0.05
N SER A 9 -21.05 -3.85 0.08
CA SER A 9 -21.42 -4.53 1.32
C SER A 9 -20.22 -5.14 2.04
N LEU A 10 -19.29 -5.78 1.31
CA LEU A 10 -18.07 -6.30 1.91
C LEU A 10 -17.13 -5.18 2.35
N LEU A 11 -17.02 -4.07 1.62
CA LEU A 11 -16.23 -2.92 2.10
C LEU A 11 -16.73 -2.42 3.47
N ASP A 12 -18.05 -2.42 3.69
CA ASP A 12 -18.62 -1.91 4.94
C ASP A 12 -18.57 -2.94 6.09
N ASN A 13 -18.67 -4.24 5.77
CA ASN A 13 -18.88 -5.29 6.79
C ASN A 13 -17.72 -6.28 6.94
N ASP A 14 -16.92 -6.50 5.90
CA ASP A 14 -15.84 -7.47 5.85
C ASP A 14 -14.78 -7.04 4.82
N LEU A 15 -14.03 -6.01 5.20
CA LEU A 15 -12.98 -5.40 4.36
C LEU A 15 -11.98 -6.43 3.84
N GLU A 16 -11.64 -7.41 4.69
CA GLU A 16 -10.75 -8.49 4.32
C GLU A 16 -11.33 -9.32 3.17
N GLN A 17 -12.58 -9.76 3.30
CA GLN A 17 -13.24 -10.51 2.24
C GLN A 17 -13.45 -9.64 0.99
N ALA A 18 -13.67 -8.33 1.11
CA ALA A 18 -13.74 -7.41 -0.02
C ALA A 18 -12.44 -7.46 -0.84
N PHE A 19 -11.29 -7.28 -0.20
CA PHE A 19 -10.00 -7.26 -0.89
C PHE A 19 -9.44 -8.65 -1.23
N LYS A 20 -9.99 -9.72 -0.66
CA LYS A 20 -9.77 -11.11 -1.11
C LYS A 20 -10.62 -11.48 -2.33
N THR A 21 -11.83 -10.94 -2.43
CA THR A 21 -12.76 -11.30 -3.50
C THR A 21 -12.54 -10.43 -4.74
N TYR A 22 -12.19 -9.16 -4.57
CA TYR A 22 -12.10 -8.17 -5.64
C TYR A 22 -10.68 -7.65 -5.85
N GLU A 23 -10.26 -7.63 -7.11
CA GLU A 23 -9.07 -6.92 -7.58
C GLU A 23 -9.38 -5.43 -7.72
N LEU A 24 -8.60 -4.60 -7.04
CA LEU A 24 -8.65 -3.16 -7.18
C LEU A 24 -7.65 -2.69 -8.25
N ASP A 25 -8.19 -2.02 -9.27
CA ASP A 25 -7.41 -1.38 -10.33
C ASP A 25 -7.66 0.12 -10.37
N PHE A 26 -6.72 0.87 -10.95
CA PHE A 26 -6.87 2.31 -11.21
C PHE A 26 -5.90 2.76 -12.29
N ASN A 27 -6.23 3.86 -12.95
CA ASN A 27 -5.37 4.45 -13.96
C ASN A 27 -4.20 5.20 -13.29
N SER A 28 -3.05 4.53 -13.14
CA SER A 28 -1.88 5.14 -12.52
C SER A 28 -1.40 6.40 -13.22
N ALA A 29 -1.53 6.54 -14.55
CA ALA A 29 -1.11 7.76 -15.23
C ALA A 29 -1.92 8.99 -14.78
N GLU A 30 -3.21 8.79 -14.50
CA GLU A 30 -4.08 9.85 -14.00
C GLU A 30 -3.77 10.23 -12.55
N PHE A 31 -3.52 9.24 -11.69
CA PHE A 31 -3.19 9.48 -10.28
C PHE A 31 -1.72 9.90 -10.08
N ASP A 32 -0.78 9.49 -10.92
CA ASP A 32 0.64 9.85 -10.82
C ASP A 32 0.95 11.20 -11.49
N SER A 33 -0.07 11.89 -12.02
CA SER A 33 0.08 13.20 -12.68
C SER A 33 0.54 14.32 -11.74
N GLN A 34 0.28 14.19 -10.44
CA GLN A 34 0.76 15.10 -9.40
C GLN A 34 1.74 14.35 -8.51
N ALA A 35 2.91 14.93 -8.24
CA ALA A 35 3.90 14.32 -7.34
C ALA A 35 3.56 14.55 -5.85
N GLY A 36 3.91 13.58 -5.01
CA GLY A 36 3.79 13.67 -3.55
C GLY A 36 2.59 12.90 -3.00
N ALA A 37 2.09 13.35 -1.86
CA ALA A 37 0.86 12.83 -1.27
C ALA A 37 -0.24 13.89 -1.36
N TYR A 38 -1.45 13.49 -1.72
CA TYR A 38 -2.57 14.42 -1.85
C TYR A 38 -3.92 13.73 -1.67
N GLU A 39 -4.94 14.51 -1.32
CA GLU A 39 -6.31 14.04 -1.24
C GLU A 39 -7.02 14.14 -2.58
N THR A 40 -7.85 13.16 -2.91
CA THR A 40 -8.67 13.15 -4.12
C THR A 40 -10.01 12.49 -3.86
N SER A 41 -11.06 12.92 -4.57
CA SER A 41 -12.30 12.13 -4.63
C SER A 41 -12.12 10.93 -5.54
N ILE A 42 -12.71 9.80 -5.16
CA ILE A 42 -12.67 8.55 -5.92
C ILE A 42 -14.07 7.97 -6.09
N GLU A 43 -14.28 7.20 -7.15
CA GLU A 43 -15.46 6.37 -7.31
C GLU A 43 -15.05 4.94 -7.68
N PHE A 44 -15.82 3.96 -7.24
CA PHE A 44 -15.62 2.55 -7.58
C PHE A 44 -16.51 2.17 -8.77
N GLU A 45 -15.91 1.63 -9.82
CA GLU A 45 -16.61 1.19 -11.01
C GLU A 45 -16.43 -0.31 -11.21
N PHE A 46 -17.53 -1.06 -11.23
CA PHE A 46 -17.49 -2.49 -11.49
C PHE A 46 -17.21 -2.75 -12.98
N LYS A 47 -16.03 -3.30 -13.30
CA LYS A 47 -15.58 -3.55 -14.68
C LYS A 47 -15.76 -4.99 -15.14
N GLY A 48 -16.06 -5.90 -14.22
CA GLY A 48 -16.27 -7.31 -14.51
C GLY A 48 -16.28 -8.14 -13.24
N PRO A 49 -16.44 -9.47 -13.35
CA PRO A 49 -16.43 -10.34 -12.19
C PRO A 49 -15.16 -10.12 -11.37
N ASN A 50 -15.31 -9.82 -10.08
CA ASN A 50 -14.20 -9.60 -9.15
C ASN A 50 -13.24 -8.46 -9.52
N LYS A 51 -13.61 -7.51 -10.39
CA LYS A 51 -12.75 -6.36 -10.76
C LYS A 51 -13.45 -5.04 -10.51
N ILE A 52 -12.81 -4.21 -9.70
CA ILE A 52 -13.24 -2.84 -9.40
C ILE A 52 -12.18 -1.87 -9.91
N LEU A 53 -12.59 -0.93 -10.74
CA LEU A 53 -11.76 0.20 -11.14
C LEU A 53 -12.06 1.39 -10.23
N MET A 54 -11.06 1.89 -9.53
CA MET A 54 -11.11 3.20 -8.88
C MET A 54 -10.72 4.27 -9.88
N LYS A 55 -11.54 5.32 -9.98
CA LYS A 55 -11.30 6.49 -10.82
C LYS A 55 -11.41 7.76 -10.00
N LYS A 56 -10.78 8.84 -10.43
CA LYS A 56 -11.06 10.15 -9.84
C LYS A 56 -12.47 10.57 -10.24
N ASP A 57 -13.26 11.02 -9.27
CA ASP A 57 -14.56 11.60 -9.54
C ASP A 57 -14.80 12.77 -8.58
N PRO A 58 -14.64 14.03 -9.03
CA PRO A 58 -14.82 15.21 -8.18
C PRO A 58 -16.19 15.31 -7.51
N LYS A 59 -17.21 14.60 -8.03
CA LYS A 59 -18.57 14.59 -7.49
C LYS A 59 -18.79 13.50 -6.44
N SER A 60 -17.88 12.54 -6.32
CA SER A 60 -18.02 11.47 -5.34
C SER A 60 -17.76 12.00 -3.92
N ASP A 61 -18.56 11.46 -3.00
CA ASP A 61 -18.45 11.65 -1.56
C ASP A 61 -17.25 10.90 -0.96
N LYS A 62 -16.76 9.86 -1.65
CA LYS A 62 -15.62 9.07 -1.23
C LYS A 62 -14.33 9.81 -1.50
N LYS A 63 -13.48 9.87 -0.47
CA LYS A 63 -12.18 10.56 -0.48
C LYS A 63 -11.08 9.56 -0.19
N ALA A 64 -9.96 9.71 -0.89
CA ALA A 64 -8.75 8.93 -0.66
C ALA A 64 -7.54 9.84 -0.54
N THR A 65 -6.58 9.42 0.28
CA THR A 65 -5.20 9.90 0.21
C THR A 65 -4.46 9.06 -0.83
N TYR A 66 -3.90 9.70 -1.85
CA TYR A 66 -3.06 9.04 -2.84
C TYR A 66 -1.59 9.41 -2.62
N LEU A 67 -0.71 8.41 -2.61
CA LEU A 67 0.74 8.57 -2.43
C LEU A 67 1.50 8.17 -3.68
N THR A 68 2.19 9.12 -4.30
CA THR A 68 2.88 8.84 -5.56
C THR A 68 4.27 8.25 -5.35
N TRP A 69 4.72 7.49 -6.34
CA TRP A 69 6.14 7.19 -6.50
C TRP A 69 6.91 8.45 -6.93
N ALA A 70 8.17 8.57 -6.51
CA ALA A 70 9.08 9.58 -7.02
C ALA A 70 10.50 9.02 -7.15
N ARG A 71 11.12 9.25 -8.31
CA ARG A 71 12.48 8.83 -8.66
C ARG A 71 13.50 9.16 -7.57
N LYS A 72 14.25 8.15 -7.10
CA LYS A 72 15.32 8.27 -6.09
C LYS A 72 14.93 9.03 -4.81
N LYS A 73 13.67 8.94 -4.40
CA LYS A 73 13.16 9.62 -3.19
C LYS A 73 12.35 8.67 -2.32
N ALA A 74 12.18 9.06 -1.06
CA ALA A 74 11.13 8.56 -0.19
C ALA A 74 10.02 9.61 -0.11
N VAL A 75 8.79 9.22 -0.49
CA VAL A 75 7.61 10.08 -0.40
C VAL A 75 6.79 9.65 0.81
N PRO A 76 6.66 10.48 1.85
CA PRO A 76 5.89 10.15 3.03
C PRO A 76 4.49 10.77 3.01
N VAL A 77 3.56 10.15 3.75
CA VAL A 77 2.31 10.76 4.18
C VAL A 77 1.93 10.27 5.57
N LYS A 78 1.46 11.17 6.43
CA LYS A 78 0.89 10.81 7.73
C LYS A 78 -0.60 10.61 7.55
N LEU A 79 -1.09 9.46 8.01
CA LEU A 79 -2.51 9.12 8.05
C LEU A 79 -2.97 9.08 9.50
N ASP A 80 -4.06 9.76 9.79
CA ASP A 80 -4.74 9.78 11.10
C ASP A 80 -6.25 10.00 10.94
N SER A 81 -6.96 10.32 12.03
CA SER A 81 -8.41 10.53 12.04
C SER A 81 -8.88 11.67 11.13
N ASN A 82 -8.00 12.63 10.81
CA ASN A 82 -8.33 13.74 9.91
C ASN A 82 -8.11 13.40 8.43
N SER A 83 -7.42 12.30 8.15
CA SER A 83 -7.19 11.86 6.79
C SER A 83 -8.46 11.23 6.19
N PRO A 84 -8.62 11.30 4.86
CA PRO A 84 -9.63 10.54 4.13
C PRO A 84 -9.65 9.06 4.54
N PRO A 85 -10.80 8.37 4.53
CA PRO A 85 -10.90 6.99 5.02
C PRO A 85 -10.21 5.96 4.11
N TYR A 86 -9.88 6.32 2.88
CA TYR A 86 -9.18 5.45 1.93
C TYR A 86 -7.74 5.92 1.71
N PHE A 87 -6.84 4.98 1.48
CA PHE A 87 -5.46 5.22 1.08
C PHE A 87 -5.10 4.37 -0.14
N MET A 88 -4.33 4.96 -1.05
CA MET A 88 -3.83 4.33 -2.27
C MET A 88 -2.40 4.79 -2.56
N THR A 89 -1.63 3.96 -3.26
CA THR A 89 -0.28 4.32 -3.73
C THR A 89 -0.10 3.98 -5.20
N SER A 90 0.83 4.66 -5.89
CA SER A 90 1.38 4.17 -7.16
C SER A 90 1.87 2.73 -7.05
N HIS A 91 1.99 2.04 -8.19
CA HIS A 91 2.50 0.67 -8.22
C HIS A 91 3.90 0.58 -7.64
N LEU A 92 4.12 -0.48 -6.88
CA LEU A 92 5.40 -0.85 -6.31
C LEU A 92 6.07 -1.84 -7.26
N SER A 93 7.13 -1.40 -7.93
CA SER A 93 8.02 -2.26 -8.72
C SER A 93 9.45 -1.97 -8.31
N ASN A 94 10.14 -2.97 -7.73
CA ASN A 94 11.43 -2.80 -7.05
C ASN A 94 11.45 -1.80 -5.88
N CYS A 95 10.29 -1.28 -5.48
CA CYS A 95 10.13 -0.25 -4.46
C CYS A 95 10.00 -0.85 -3.05
N ARG A 96 10.07 0.00 -2.03
CA ARG A 96 9.67 -0.38 -0.66
C ARG A 96 8.54 0.51 -0.18
N MET A 97 7.52 -0.10 0.40
CA MET A 97 6.53 0.60 1.21
C MET A 97 6.87 0.41 2.69
N THR A 98 6.96 1.49 3.45
CA THR A 98 7.22 1.44 4.89
C THR A 98 6.04 2.06 5.64
N PHE A 99 5.59 1.39 6.69
CA PHE A 99 4.57 1.85 7.63
C PHE A 99 5.23 2.04 8.99
N LYS A 100 5.26 3.28 9.47
CA LYS A 100 5.72 3.65 10.81
C LYS A 100 4.49 4.00 11.65
N PHE A 101 4.09 3.11 12.55
CA PHE A 101 2.96 3.32 13.47
C PHE A 101 3.40 4.14 14.67
N HIS A 102 2.61 5.14 15.02
CA HIS A 102 2.90 6.12 16.08
C HIS A 102 2.13 5.86 17.37
N ASP A 103 1.22 4.89 17.35
CA ASP A 103 0.47 4.38 18.50
C ASP A 103 0.32 2.86 18.39
N ASP A 104 -0.12 2.24 19.47
CA ASP A 104 -0.31 0.79 19.56
C ASP A 104 -1.62 0.30 18.92
N GLN A 105 -2.53 1.22 18.58
CA GLN A 105 -3.87 0.95 18.06
C GLN A 105 -4.00 1.13 16.54
N ASN A 106 -2.92 1.52 15.86
CA ASN A 106 -2.88 1.80 14.42
C ASN A 106 -3.74 2.98 13.97
N LYS A 107 -4.01 3.94 14.87
CA LYS A 107 -4.81 5.12 14.53
C LYS A 107 -4.00 6.20 13.83
N SER A 108 -2.68 6.20 14.01
CA SER A 108 -1.75 7.12 13.38
C SER A 108 -0.55 6.36 12.79
N VAL A 109 -0.32 6.57 11.50
CA VAL A 109 0.72 5.88 10.74
C VAL A 109 1.32 6.81 9.70
N THR A 110 2.65 6.84 9.62
CA THR A 110 3.34 7.42 8.47
C THR A 110 3.62 6.32 7.46
N VAL A 111 3.04 6.47 6.26
CA VAL A 111 3.26 5.59 5.12
C VAL A 111 4.31 6.22 4.20
N ILE A 112 5.31 5.46 3.80
CA ILE A 112 6.45 5.96 3.03
C ILE A 112 6.66 5.08 1.80
N HIS A 113 6.51 5.67 0.62
CA HIS A 113 6.86 5.05 -0.65
C HIS A 113 8.31 5.38 -0.97
N VAL A 114 9.19 4.39 -0.84
CA VAL A 114 10.62 4.51 -1.15
C VAL A 114 10.91 3.95 -2.53
N ALA A 115 11.55 4.75 -3.37
CA ALA A 115 11.83 4.42 -4.76
C ALA A 115 12.66 3.15 -4.94
N GLY A 116 12.34 2.39 -6.00
CA GLY A 116 13.08 1.20 -6.40
C GLY A 116 14.23 1.42 -7.38
N ASP A 117 14.28 2.59 -8.02
CA ASP A 117 15.29 2.95 -9.04
C ASP A 117 16.56 3.58 -8.46
N VAL A 118 16.88 3.19 -7.22
CA VAL A 118 18.18 3.49 -6.61
C VAL A 118 19.30 2.79 -7.42
N PRO A 119 20.52 3.34 -7.47
CA PRO A 119 21.62 2.85 -8.33
C PRO A 119 21.84 1.33 -8.32
N ASN A 120 21.62 0.68 -7.17
CA ASN A 120 21.78 -0.77 -7.00
C ASN A 120 20.45 -1.48 -6.74
N GLY A 121 19.38 -1.04 -7.41
CA GLY A 121 18.01 -1.53 -7.22
C GLY A 121 17.92 -3.06 -7.18
N GLY A 122 17.32 -3.57 -6.10
CA GLY A 122 17.17 -5.00 -5.89
C GLY A 122 18.45 -5.73 -5.46
N THR A 123 19.52 -5.07 -5.01
CA THR A 123 20.65 -5.73 -4.32
C THR A 123 20.64 -5.45 -2.81
N ILE A 124 21.64 -5.96 -2.07
CA ILE A 124 21.85 -5.62 -0.66
C ILE A 124 22.19 -4.12 -0.53
N GLU A 125 23.09 -3.62 -1.38
CA GLU A 125 23.46 -2.20 -1.44
C GLU A 125 22.24 -1.33 -1.78
N GLY A 126 21.38 -1.77 -2.70
CA GLY A 126 20.11 -1.08 -2.96
C GLY A 126 19.14 -1.12 -1.77
N SER A 127 19.21 -2.16 -0.92
CA SER A 127 18.46 -2.17 0.35
C SER A 127 18.96 -1.10 1.31
N VAL A 128 20.28 -0.96 1.46
CA VAL A 128 20.90 0.05 2.32
C VAL A 128 20.53 1.46 1.85
N GLN A 129 20.61 1.73 0.54
CA GLN A 129 20.20 3.03 -0.02
C GLN A 129 18.73 3.36 0.24
N ARG A 130 17.83 2.36 0.20
CA ARG A 130 16.43 2.57 0.58
C ARG A 130 16.26 2.78 2.08
N ASP A 131 17.08 2.16 2.92
CA ASP A 131 17.09 2.42 4.36
C ASP A 131 17.54 3.87 4.64
N GLU A 132 18.55 4.37 3.94
CA GLU A 132 19.02 5.76 4.01
C GLU A 132 17.90 6.75 3.65
N LEU A 133 17.28 6.59 2.47
CA LEU A 133 16.16 7.42 2.03
C LEU A 133 14.98 7.39 3.01
N GLU A 134 14.69 6.22 3.61
CA GLU A 134 13.63 6.09 4.61
C GLU A 134 13.97 6.80 5.94
N ASN A 135 15.25 6.82 6.32
CA ASN A 135 15.72 7.45 7.56
C ASN A 135 15.81 8.98 7.46
N GLU A 136 15.96 9.52 6.24
CA GLU A 136 15.87 10.97 5.99
C GLU A 136 14.45 11.52 6.23
N VAL A 137 13.42 10.66 6.18
CA VAL A 137 12.05 11.07 6.48
C VAL A 137 11.88 11.30 7.98
N VAL A 138 11.69 12.58 8.35
CA VAL A 138 11.31 12.97 9.72
C VAL A 138 9.91 12.46 10.04
N THR A 139 9.79 11.67 11.10
CA THR A 139 8.51 11.16 11.58
C THR A 139 8.35 11.41 13.08
N PRO A 140 7.11 11.43 13.61
CA PRO A 140 6.86 11.32 15.05
C PRO A 140 7.51 10.05 15.64
N GLU A 141 7.49 9.93 16.97
CA GLU A 141 7.95 8.73 17.67
C GLU A 141 7.29 7.48 17.07
N VAL A 142 8.09 6.45 16.80
CA VAL A 142 7.64 5.23 16.14
C VAL A 142 7.57 4.11 17.16
N LYS A 143 6.36 3.57 17.37
CA LYS A 143 6.14 2.39 18.22
C LYS A 143 6.43 1.10 17.47
N ARG A 144 6.09 1.06 16.18
CA ARG A 144 6.25 -0.14 15.35
C ARG A 144 6.52 0.22 13.90
N THR A 145 7.46 -0.50 13.28
CA THR A 145 7.77 -0.36 11.85
C THR A 145 7.49 -1.65 11.11
N ARG A 146 6.80 -1.54 9.98
CA ARG A 146 6.59 -2.62 9.01
C ARG A 146 7.08 -2.18 7.64
N ARG A 147 7.79 -3.06 6.92
CA ARG A 147 8.32 -2.78 5.59
C ARG A 147 7.89 -3.86 4.61
N LEU A 148 7.50 -3.45 3.41
CA LEU A 148 7.18 -4.29 2.27
C LEU A 148 8.15 -3.96 1.15
N SER A 149 9.12 -4.82 0.90
CA SER A 149 10.10 -4.65 -0.17
C SER A 149 9.70 -5.50 -1.38
N ILE A 150 9.30 -4.84 -2.45
CA ILE A 150 8.94 -5.45 -3.72
C ILE A 150 10.19 -5.53 -4.61
N GLY A 151 10.41 -6.63 -5.31
CA GLY A 151 11.59 -6.93 -6.13
C GLY A 151 12.72 -7.73 -5.46
N GLY A 152 12.68 -7.89 -4.12
CA GLY A 152 13.64 -8.68 -3.33
C GLY A 152 15.13 -8.26 -3.47
N PRO A 153 16.04 -8.76 -2.61
CA PRO A 153 17.47 -8.72 -2.88
C PRO A 153 17.86 -9.87 -3.84
N LYS A 154 18.20 -9.56 -5.09
CA LYS A 154 18.79 -10.44 -6.09
C LYS A 154 20.25 -10.72 -5.76
N THR A 155 20.48 -11.67 -4.86
CA THR A 155 21.72 -12.46 -4.82
C THR A 155 21.45 -13.79 -4.12
N GLY A 156 21.48 -14.89 -4.87
CA GLY A 156 21.92 -16.25 -4.46
C GLY A 156 21.23 -16.98 -3.30
N GLN A 157 20.47 -16.31 -2.44
CA GLN A 157 19.69 -16.93 -1.38
C GLN A 157 18.23 -16.85 -1.78
N LYS A 158 17.65 -17.99 -2.14
CA LYS A 158 16.25 -18.28 -1.80
C LYS A 158 16.16 -18.22 -0.26
N GLY A 159 16.17 -17.01 0.28
CA GLY A 159 16.36 -16.76 1.70
C GLY A 159 15.11 -17.15 2.46
N ARG A 160 15.28 -17.82 3.59
CA ARG A 160 14.26 -18.27 4.55
C ARG A 160 13.24 -17.20 5.04
N ASN A 161 13.29 -15.97 4.51
CA ASN A 161 12.45 -14.82 4.86
C ASN A 161 11.49 -14.38 3.73
N PHE A 162 11.49 -15.06 2.58
CA PHE A 162 10.41 -14.88 1.60
C PHE A 162 9.13 -15.47 2.19
N LYS A 163 8.09 -14.64 2.29
CA LYS A 163 6.76 -14.93 2.85
C LYS A 163 6.70 -15.11 4.37
N LYS A 164 6.61 -13.99 5.10
CA LYS A 164 5.78 -13.95 6.31
C LYS A 164 4.50 -13.21 5.95
N GLU A 165 3.48 -13.96 5.59
CA GLU A 165 2.16 -13.44 5.20
C GLU A 165 1.49 -12.69 6.37
N GLN A 166 1.83 -13.02 7.63
CA GLN A 166 1.30 -12.36 8.84
C GLN A 166 2.43 -11.99 9.82
N ALA A 167 2.92 -10.75 9.79
CA ALA A 167 3.85 -10.28 10.83
C ALA A 167 3.62 -8.80 11.13
N LYS A 168 3.41 -8.48 12.42
CA LYS A 168 3.08 -7.12 12.91
C LYS A 168 4.19 -6.08 12.67
N ALA A 169 5.45 -6.54 12.54
CA ALA A 169 6.62 -5.67 12.38
C ALA A 169 7.68 -6.33 11.48
N GLY A 170 8.73 -5.57 11.16
CA GLY A 170 9.88 -6.05 10.37
C GLY A 170 9.67 -5.96 8.86
N THR A 171 10.54 -6.60 8.09
CA THR A 171 10.55 -6.49 6.62
C THR A 171 10.08 -7.79 5.97
N ALA A 172 9.10 -7.68 5.06
CA ALA A 172 8.73 -8.74 4.13
C ALA A 172 9.25 -8.43 2.72
N TYR A 173 9.66 -9.47 2.00
CA TYR A 173 10.18 -9.37 0.64
C TYR A 173 9.30 -10.15 -0.33
N TYR A 174 8.96 -9.53 -1.45
CA TYR A 174 8.17 -10.14 -2.52
C TYR A 174 8.82 -9.89 -3.86
N ASP A 175 9.02 -10.95 -4.65
CA ASP A 175 9.55 -10.85 -6.02
C ASP A 175 8.38 -10.70 -7.00
N THR A 176 7.79 -9.50 -7.06
CA THR A 176 6.62 -9.22 -7.91
C THR A 176 6.46 -7.71 -8.20
N CYS A 177 5.30 -7.30 -8.71
CA CYS A 177 4.80 -5.92 -8.73
C CYS A 177 3.51 -5.86 -7.91
N ALA A 178 3.32 -4.81 -7.10
CA ALA A 178 2.20 -4.76 -6.15
C ALA A 178 1.58 -3.37 -6.01
N ARG A 179 0.40 -3.29 -5.39
CA ARG A 179 -0.26 -2.04 -4.97
C ARG A 179 -0.64 -2.15 -3.51
N VAL A 180 -0.60 -1.04 -2.79
CA VAL A 180 -1.09 -0.95 -1.42
C VAL A 180 -2.37 -0.13 -1.39
N PHE A 181 -3.36 -0.65 -0.67
CA PHE A 181 -4.61 0.02 -0.33
C PHE A 181 -4.70 0.11 1.18
N GLY A 182 -5.26 1.19 1.71
CA GLY A 182 -5.55 1.32 3.13
C GLY A 182 -6.99 1.73 3.34
N VAL A 183 -7.59 1.25 4.41
CA VAL A 183 -8.93 1.66 4.85
C VAL A 183 -8.86 1.99 6.32
N ARG A 184 -9.47 3.12 6.70
CA ARG A 184 -9.71 3.50 8.09
C ARG A 184 -11.10 3.03 8.48
N GLY A 185 -11.18 2.17 9.49
CA GLY A 185 -12.46 1.75 10.07
C GLY A 185 -13.12 2.86 10.89
N ASP A 186 -14.37 2.64 11.28
CA ASP A 186 -15.14 3.56 12.14
C ASP A 186 -14.51 3.78 13.52
N ASP A 187 -13.63 2.87 13.95
CA ASP A 187 -12.85 2.97 15.18
C ASP A 187 -11.52 3.75 15.04
N ASP A 188 -11.34 4.41 13.89
CA ASP A 188 -10.16 5.16 13.44
C ASP A 188 -8.91 4.33 13.16
N ARG A 189 -8.99 3.00 13.21
CA ARG A 189 -7.82 2.14 12.95
C ARG A 189 -7.58 2.00 11.46
N TRP A 190 -6.31 2.12 11.07
CA TRP A 190 -5.87 1.87 9.71
C TRP A 190 -5.52 0.41 9.49
N THR A 191 -6.10 -0.16 8.43
CA THR A 191 -5.75 -1.49 7.91
C THR A 191 -5.23 -1.34 6.48
N PHE A 192 -4.16 -2.05 6.14
CA PHE A 192 -3.55 -1.98 4.81
C PHE A 192 -3.59 -3.34 4.10
N TYR A 193 -3.73 -3.31 2.79
CA TYR A 193 -3.86 -4.47 1.92
C TYR A 193 -2.86 -4.32 0.77
N THR A 194 -2.16 -5.39 0.42
CA THR A 194 -1.27 -5.39 -0.76
C THR A 194 -1.78 -6.42 -1.76
N GLN A 195 -1.99 -5.98 -3.00
CA GLN A 195 -2.38 -6.86 -4.10
C GLN A 195 -1.22 -6.99 -5.08
N ASP A 196 -0.94 -8.23 -5.51
CA ASP A 196 0.02 -8.52 -6.57
C ASP A 196 -0.63 -8.31 -7.94
N ILE A 197 -0.01 -7.49 -8.78
CA ILE A 197 -0.49 -7.14 -10.12
C ILE A 197 -0.02 -8.18 -11.17
N GLY A 198 1.12 -8.85 -10.93
CA GLY A 198 1.77 -9.80 -11.83
C GLY A 198 1.28 -11.24 -11.72
N ARG A 199 0.65 -11.65 -10.61
CA ARG A 199 0.04 -12.98 -10.42
C ARG A 199 -1.42 -12.88 -9.98
N LYS A 200 -2.31 -12.78 -10.97
CA LYS A 200 -3.76 -12.56 -10.80
C LYS A 200 -4.50 -13.66 -10.03
N ASP A 201 -3.86 -14.82 -9.82
CA ASP A 201 -4.36 -15.96 -9.06
C ASP A 201 -3.91 -15.97 -7.59
N LYS A 202 -3.05 -15.02 -7.15
CA LYS A 202 -2.51 -14.99 -5.80
C LYS A 202 -2.58 -13.59 -5.19
N LEU A 203 -3.44 -13.45 -4.18
CA LEU A 203 -3.32 -12.37 -3.22
C LEU A 203 -1.97 -12.50 -2.51
N ILE A 204 -1.11 -11.50 -2.67
CA ILE A 204 0.14 -11.42 -1.92
C ILE A 204 -0.13 -10.70 -0.61
N GLY A 205 -0.72 -11.45 0.33
CA GLY A 205 -0.78 -11.09 1.74
C GLY A 205 -1.86 -10.08 2.08
N PHE A 206 -2.79 -10.54 2.91
CA PHE A 206 -3.51 -9.70 3.85
C PHE A 206 -2.51 -9.16 4.88
N PHE A 207 -2.55 -7.87 5.23
CA PHE A 207 -1.79 -7.37 6.36
C PHE A 207 -2.76 -7.21 7.52
N GLU A 208 -2.91 -8.28 8.28
CA GLU A 208 -3.45 -8.19 9.64
C GLU A 208 -2.53 -7.28 10.41
N ILE A 209 -3.04 -6.09 10.71
CA ILE A 209 -2.63 -5.41 11.91
C ILE A 209 -3.68 -5.74 12.96
N GLU A 210 -3.71 -6.99 13.39
CA GLU A 210 -4.38 -7.37 14.64
C GLU A 210 -3.70 -6.70 15.84
#